data_AF-Q7JMY9-F1
#
_entry.id   AF-Q7JMY9-F1
#
_cell.length_a   1.000
_cell.length_b   1.000
_cell.length_c   1.000
_cell.angle_alpha   90.00
_cell.angle_beta   90.00
_cell.angle_gamma   90.00
#
_symmetry.space_group_name_H-M   'P 1'
#
loop_
_entity.id
_entity.type
_entity.pdbx_description
1 polymer ?
#
loop_
_entity_poly.entity_id
_entity_poly.type
_entity_poly.pdbx_seq_one_letter_code
_entity_poly.pdbx_strand_id
1 'polypeptide(L)' 'MTHYSMYNEDHIKPIVKKMAKAVIRNDAMTEKYHAVKTKYRSSRFMNISALPELESDLIKSLAEESEERM' A
#
# COMPACT_ATOMS: atom_id res chain seq x y z
N MET A 1 12.68 -2.76 16.69
CA MET A 1 11.37 -3.23 16.19
C MET A 1 10.68 -4.16 17.19
N THR A 2 11.38 -5.13 17.79
CA THR A 2 10.75 -6.24 18.55
C THR A 2 10.27 -5.93 19.97
N HIS A 3 10.81 -4.91 20.64
CA HIS A 3 10.54 -4.70 22.09
C HIS A 3 9.06 -4.47 22.43
N TYR A 4 8.31 -3.76 21.57
CA TYR A 4 6.88 -3.50 21.77
C TYR A 4 5.98 -4.19 20.75
N SER A 5 6.39 -4.27 19.48
CA SER A 5 5.56 -4.89 18.45
C SER A 5 5.69 -6.41 18.41
N MET A 6 6.77 -6.97 18.96
CA MET A 6 7.12 -8.39 18.88
C MET A 6 7.18 -8.97 17.45
N TYR A 7 7.14 -8.12 16.42
CA TYR A 7 7.24 -8.54 15.02
C TYR A 7 8.67 -8.36 14.51
N ASN A 8 9.15 -9.41 13.83
CA ASN A 8 10.38 -9.39 13.05
C ASN A 8 10.09 -8.92 11.62
N GLU A 9 11.12 -8.48 10.90
CA GLU A 9 11.00 -8.01 9.53
C GLU A 9 10.35 -9.07 8.62
N ASP A 10 10.72 -10.34 8.78
CA ASP A 10 10.18 -11.45 7.99
C ASP A 10 8.68 -11.67 8.20
N HIS A 11 8.15 -11.31 9.38
CA HIS A 11 6.72 -11.38 9.65
C HIS A 11 5.96 -10.26 8.94
N ILE A 12 6.58 -9.07 8.84
CA ILE A 12 5.95 -7.86 8.30
C ILE A 12 6.09 -7.75 6.78
N LYS A 13 7.21 -8.21 6.22
CA LYS A 13 7.48 -8.21 4.76
C LYS A 13 6.30 -8.70 3.92
N PRO A 14 5.72 -9.89 4.13
CA PRO A 14 4.60 -10.37 3.31
C PRO A 14 3.34 -9.52 3.46
N ILE A 15 3.14 -8.87 4.62
CA ILE A 15 2.00 -7.98 4.87
C ILE A 15 2.19 -6.67 4.09
N VAL A 16 3.39 -6.09 4.16
CA VAL A 16 3.73 -4.85 3.45
C VAL A 16 3.58 -5.03 1.94
N LYS A 17 4.02 -6.15 1.38
CA LYS A 17 3.81 -6.49 -0.04
C LYS A 17 2.32 -6.50 -0.44
N LYS A 18 1.46 -7.11 0.38
CA LYS A 18 0.00 -7.10 0.16
C LYS A 18 -0.59 -5.70 0.26
N MET A 19 -0.10 -4.88 1.19
CA MET A 19 -0.52 -3.48 1.33
C MET A 19 -0.10 -2.66 0.11
N ALA A 20 1.14 -2.82 -0.38
CA ALA A 20 1.64 -2.16 -1.59
C ALA A 20 0.78 -2.49 -2.81
N LYS A 21 0.37 -3.76 -2.97
CA LYS A 21 -0.56 -4.18 -4.03
C LYS A 21 -1.91 -3.44 -3.94
N ALA A 22 -2.47 -3.29 -2.74
CA ALA A 22 -3.72 -2.56 -2.54
C ALA A 22 -3.60 -1.07 -2.85
N VAL A 23 -2.42 -0.47 -2.62
CA VAL A 23 -2.15 0.93 -2.96
C VAL A 23 -2.09 1.12 -4.49
N ILE A 24 -1.39 0.23 -5.20
CA ILE A 24 -1.18 0.34 -6.66
C ILE A 24 -2.40 -0.05 -7.49
N ARG A 25 -3.22 -1.01 -7.04
CA ARG A 25 -4.41 -1.47 -7.79
C ARG A 25 -5.40 -0.36 -8.18
N ASN A 26 -5.28 0.83 -7.59
CA ASN A 26 -6.11 1.99 -7.87
C ASN A 26 -6.05 2.51 -9.33
N ASP A 27 -5.01 2.21 -10.11
CA ASP A 27 -4.85 2.78 -11.47
C ASP A 27 -5.40 1.90 -12.61
N ALA A 28 -5.81 0.66 -12.34
CA ALA A 28 -6.31 -0.23 -13.37
C ALA A 28 -7.82 -0.02 -13.65
N MET A 29 -8.21 1.21 -14.04
CA MET A 29 -9.42 1.61 -14.80
C MET A 29 -10.82 1.00 -14.48
N THR A 30 -10.97 0.17 -13.43
CA THR A 30 -12.10 -0.78 -13.31
C THR A 30 -12.52 -1.10 -11.88
N GLU A 31 -11.91 -0.52 -10.84
CA GLU A 31 -12.16 -0.98 -9.47
C GLU A 31 -13.33 -0.25 -8.80
N LYS A 32 -14.34 -1.01 -8.40
CA LYS A 32 -15.52 -0.60 -7.62
C LYS A 32 -15.19 0.03 -6.25
N TYR A 33 -13.92 0.16 -5.86
CA TYR A 33 -13.46 0.34 -4.48
C TYR A 33 -12.66 1.64 -4.21
N HIS A 34 -13.07 2.78 -4.78
CA HIS A 34 -12.39 4.07 -4.57
C HIS A 34 -12.76 4.84 -3.29
N ALA A 35 -13.81 4.41 -2.56
CA ALA A 35 -14.36 5.17 -1.43
C ALA A 35 -13.31 5.52 -0.36
N VAL A 36 -12.37 4.60 -0.08
CA VAL A 36 -11.29 4.81 0.88
C VAL A 36 -10.27 5.82 0.35
N LYS A 37 -9.80 5.67 -0.90
CA LYS A 37 -8.86 6.62 -1.53
C LYS A 37 -9.46 8.04 -1.56
N THR A 38 -10.75 8.16 -1.91
CA THR A 38 -11.47 9.44 -1.92
C THR A 38 -11.62 10.04 -0.53
N LYS A 39 -11.94 9.24 0.50
CA LYS A 39 -12.01 9.72 1.90
C LYS A 39 -10.71 10.37 2.32
N TYR A 40 -9.57 9.69 2.10
CA TYR A 40 -8.25 10.18 2.49
C TYR A 40 -7.64 11.22 1.54
N ARG A 41 -8.32 11.52 0.43
CA ARG A 41 -7.96 12.61 -0.49
C ARG A 41 -8.48 13.96 -0.01
N SER A 42 -9.40 13.97 0.95
CA SER A 42 -9.92 15.21 1.54
C SER A 42 -8.84 15.93 2.34
N SER A 43 -8.88 17.26 2.35
CA SER A 43 -8.02 18.12 3.17
C SER A 43 -8.13 17.83 4.66
N ARG A 44 -9.27 17.31 5.13
CA ARG A 44 -9.45 16.81 6.50
C ARG A 44 -8.42 15.73 6.88
N PHE A 45 -7.97 14.95 5.90
CA PHE A 45 -6.97 13.90 6.06
C PHE A 45 -5.65 14.27 5.37
N MET A 46 -5.36 15.58 5.28
CA MET A 46 -4.11 16.11 4.75
C MET A 46 -3.79 15.66 3.32
N ASN A 47 -4.81 15.27 2.54
CA ASN A 47 -4.66 14.74 1.19
C ASN A 47 -3.68 13.54 1.09
N ILE A 48 -3.55 12.75 2.16
CA ILE A 48 -2.50 11.74 2.28
C ILE A 48 -2.56 10.64 1.21
N SER A 49 -3.74 10.38 0.63
CA SER A 49 -3.89 9.39 -0.45
C SER A 49 -3.44 9.89 -1.83
N ALA A 50 -3.06 11.17 -1.95
CA ALA A 50 -2.54 11.79 -3.17
C ALA A 50 -1.03 12.06 -3.11
N LEU A 51 -0.34 11.48 -2.11
CA LEU A 51 1.09 11.63 -1.94
C LEU A 51 1.87 10.91 -3.06
N PRO A 52 2.86 11.56 -3.70
CA PRO A 52 3.65 10.95 -4.78
C PRO A 52 4.50 9.76 -4.30
N GLU A 53 4.80 9.68 -3.01
CA GLU A 53 5.55 8.57 -2.41
C GLU A 53 4.80 7.23 -2.51
N LEU A 54 3.46 7.27 -2.59
CA LEU A 54 2.62 6.08 -2.79
C LEU A 54 2.72 5.51 -4.21
N GLU A 55 3.21 6.29 -5.16
CA GLU A 55 3.42 5.91 -6.57
C GLU A 55 4.91 5.68 -6.90
N SER A 56 5.78 5.76 -5.88
CA SER A 56 7.22 5.55 -6.01
C SER A 56 7.58 4.14 -6.47
N ASP A 57 8.76 4.01 -7.09
CA ASP A 57 9.25 2.74 -7.63
C ASP A 57 9.44 1.67 -6.55
N LEU A 58 9.70 2.07 -5.30
CA LEU A 58 9.79 1.16 -4.16
C LEU A 58 8.45 0.45 -3.88
N ILE A 59 7.33 1.18 -3.95
CA ILE A 59 6.01 0.59 -3.71
C ILE A 59 5.64 -0.33 -4.88
N LYS A 60 6.04 0.02 -6.11
CA LYS A 60 5.87 -0.82 -7.31
C LYS A 60 6.64 -2.12 -7.20
N SER A 61 7.93 -2.06 -6.86
CA SER A 61 8.73 -3.27 -6.67
C SER A 61 8.17 -4.17 -5.57
N LEU A 62 7.69 -3.59 -4.45
CA LEU A 62 7.09 -4.36 -3.36
C LEU A 62 5.75 -5.03 -3.75
N ALA A 63 4.98 -4.41 -4.63
CA ALA A 63 3.75 -5.01 -5.13
C ALA A 63 4.00 -6.15 -6.13
N GLU A 64 4.98 -6.00 -7.01
CA GLU A 64 5.40 -7.02 -7.98
C GLU A 64 5.96 -8.27 -7.27
N GLU A 65 6.77 -8.07 -6.22
CA GLU A 65 7.35 -9.16 -5.41
C GLU A 65 6.30 -9.97 -4.62
N SER A 66 5.02 -9.59 -4.68
CA SER A 66 3.90 -10.36 -4.11
C SER A 66 3.38 -11.45 -5.06
N GLU A 67 3.73 -11.42 -6.35
CA GLU A 67 3.16 -12.28 -7.39
C GLU A 67 3.89 -13.62 -7.58
N GLU A 68 5.12 -13.75 -7.09
CA GLU A 68 5.94 -14.98 -7.20
C GLU A 68 5.44 -16.19 -6.40
N ARG A 69 4.27 -16.12 -5.75
CA ARG A 69 3.72 -17.21 -4.92
C ARG A 69 2.29 -17.64 -5.28
N MET A 70 1.88 -17.47 -6.54
CA MET A 70 0.65 -18.10 -7.07
C MET A 70 0.98 -19.14 -8.13
#